data_AF-A0A6M8PRG5-F1
#
_entry.id   AF-A0A6M8PRG5-F1
#
_cell.length_a   1.000
_cell.length_b   1.000
_cell.length_c   1.000
_cell.angle_alpha   90.00
_cell.angle_beta   90.00
_cell.angle_gamma   90.00
#
_symmetry.space_group_name_H-M   'P 1'
#
loop_
_entity.id
_entity.type
_entity.pdbx_description
1 polymer ?
#
loop_
_entity_poly.entity_id
_entity_poly.type
_entity_poly.pdbx_seq_one_letter_code
_entity_poly.pdbx_strand_id
1 'polypeptide(L)'
;MVNCQVVSMMVLKQALNKYHSRLTLDFLAGLIDGDGSFNVTFQIKPYKRVRVNFTVVQSCREVLNELKTFFSCGNVYDLPSNASRFQVENVDILLNYIKPVLDKLKLNTYKSEMYLIAMKVCEIIKLKGNKSNDSLKEIIELAYNSNKLGKRRRISKEELLAKLERQDNSIMSKGLKNYYLPKLDLKLKV
;
A
#
# COMPACT_ATOMS: atom_id res chain seq x y z
N MET A 1 -43.26 16.07 -22.49
CA MET A 1 -41.83 15.82 -22.76
C MET A 1 -41.09 15.78 -21.43
N VAL A 2 -40.77 14.59 -20.91
CA VAL A 2 -40.09 14.47 -19.62
C VAL A 2 -38.65 14.92 -19.80
N ASN A 3 -38.23 15.90 -18.99
CA ASN A 3 -36.97 16.60 -19.13
C ASN A 3 -35.78 15.63 -18.98
N CYS A 4 -34.93 15.52 -20.02
CA CYS A 4 -33.84 14.54 -20.12
C CYS A 4 -32.85 14.61 -18.94
N GLN A 5 -32.69 15.79 -18.33
CA GLN A 5 -31.89 15.99 -17.11
C GLN A 5 -32.47 15.29 -15.87
N VAL A 6 -33.80 15.20 -15.75
CA VAL A 6 -34.48 14.55 -14.61
C VAL A 6 -34.37 13.03 -14.71
N VAL A 7 -34.46 12.48 -15.92
CA VAL A 7 -34.25 11.04 -16.17
C VAL A 7 -32.79 10.65 -15.90
N SER A 8 -31.81 11.48 -16.30
CA SER A 8 -30.39 11.27 -16.01
C SER A 8 -30.08 11.31 -14.52
N MET A 9 -30.63 12.27 -13.76
CA MET A 9 -30.51 12.35 -12.31
C MET A 9 -31.22 11.20 -11.58
N MET A 10 -32.36 10.71 -12.09
CA MET A 10 -33.05 9.54 -11.54
C MET A 10 -32.26 8.25 -11.76
N VAL A 11 -31.66 8.04 -12.93
CA VAL A 11 -30.80 6.89 -13.22
C VAL A 11 -29.50 6.94 -12.39
N LEU A 12 -28.91 8.13 -12.21
CA LEU A 12 -27.77 8.34 -11.31
C LEU A 12 -28.13 8.10 -9.84
N LYS A 13 -29.29 8.58 -9.37
CA LYS A 13 -29.79 8.28 -8.02
C LYS A 13 -30.10 6.80 -7.83
N GLN A 14 -30.63 6.11 -8.85
CA GLN A 14 -30.87 4.67 -8.82
C GLN A 14 -29.56 3.86 -8.83
N ALA A 15 -28.51 4.32 -9.51
CA ALA A 15 -27.17 3.75 -9.47
C ALA A 15 -26.46 4.02 -8.13
N LEU A 16 -26.65 5.20 -7.53
CA LEU A 16 -26.16 5.55 -6.19
C LEU A 16 -26.90 4.78 -5.07
N ASN A 17 -28.20 4.50 -5.25
CA ASN A 17 -29.02 3.77 -4.26
C ASN A 17 -28.78 2.26 -4.21
N LYS A 18 -28.06 1.67 -5.17
CA LYS A 18 -27.91 0.20 -5.24
C LYS A 18 -26.93 -0.35 -4.19
N TYR A 19 -26.17 0.51 -3.52
CA TYR A 19 -25.32 0.16 -2.38
C TYR A 19 -25.26 1.30 -1.37
N HIS A 20 -26.37 1.54 -0.66
CA HIS A 20 -26.30 2.22 0.63
C HIS A 20 -25.62 1.28 1.62
N SER A 21 -24.28 1.34 1.70
CA SER A 21 -23.60 0.77 2.85
C SER A 21 -24.18 1.41 4.11
N ARG A 22 -24.47 0.57 5.11
CA ARG A 22 -25.00 1.01 6.41
C ARG A 22 -23.94 1.69 7.29
N LEU A 23 -22.68 1.72 6.83
CA LEU A 23 -21.57 2.29 7.60
C LEU A 23 -21.62 3.81 7.56
N THR A 24 -21.63 4.43 8.74
CA THR A 24 -21.41 5.87 8.89
C THR A 24 -19.91 6.17 8.92
N LEU A 25 -19.54 7.40 8.59
CA LEU A 25 -18.13 7.85 8.69
C LEU A 25 -17.59 7.74 10.12
N ASP A 26 -18.42 8.03 11.13
CA ASP A 26 -18.02 7.94 12.54
C ASP A 26 -17.78 6.48 12.97
N PHE A 27 -18.65 5.56 12.56
CA PHE A 27 -18.43 4.13 12.80
C PHE A 27 -17.16 3.65 12.12
N LEU A 28 -16.94 4.04 10.86
CA LEU A 28 -15.73 3.70 10.11
C LEU A 28 -14.46 4.24 10.80
N ALA A 29 -14.49 5.50 11.28
CA ALA A 29 -13.39 6.09 12.01
C ALA A 29 -13.07 5.31 13.29
N GLY A 30 -14.10 4.98 14.09
CA GLY A 30 -13.96 4.17 15.31
C GLY A 30 -13.42 2.76 15.02
N LEU A 31 -13.92 2.10 13.98
CA LEU A 31 -13.45 0.77 13.56
C LEU A 31 -11.98 0.81 13.11
N ILE A 32 -11.58 1.83 12.35
CA ILE A 32 -10.18 2.01 11.96
C ILE A 32 -9.32 2.29 13.19
N ASP A 33 -9.76 3.17 14.09
CA ASP A 33 -9.05 3.50 15.34
C ASP A 33 -8.87 2.29 16.27
N GLY A 34 -9.84 1.37 16.32
CA GLY A 34 -9.74 0.10 17.05
C GLY A 34 -8.89 -0.94 16.31
N ASP A 35 -9.34 -1.36 15.13
CA ASP A 35 -8.89 -2.60 14.47
C ASP A 35 -8.26 -2.39 13.08
N GLY A 36 -8.25 -1.15 12.58
CA GLY A 36 -7.55 -0.78 11.36
C GLY A 36 -6.03 -0.80 11.51
N SER A 37 -5.33 -1.02 10.40
CA SER A 37 -3.88 -0.98 10.33
C SER A 37 -3.42 -0.44 8.97
N PHE A 38 -2.44 0.46 9.01
CA PHE A 38 -1.73 0.97 7.83
C PHE A 38 -0.27 0.55 7.93
N ASN A 39 0.22 -0.28 7.00
CA ASN A 39 1.58 -0.78 7.06
C ASN A 39 2.36 -0.48 5.79
N VAL A 40 3.62 -0.08 5.98
CA VAL A 40 4.64 0.03 4.94
C VAL A 40 5.68 -1.06 5.18
N THR A 41 5.75 -2.04 4.29
CA THR A 41 6.68 -3.17 4.40
C THR A 41 7.73 -3.13 3.30
N PHE A 42 8.94 -3.57 3.67
CA PHE A 42 10.10 -3.59 2.80
C PHE A 42 10.49 -5.03 2.53
N GLN A 43 10.46 -5.43 1.27
CA GLN A 43 11.08 -6.65 0.80
C GLN A 43 12.36 -6.26 0.07
N ILE A 44 13.50 -6.68 0.59
CA ILE A 44 14.81 -6.41 -0.03
C ILE A 44 15.22 -7.61 -0.90
N LYS A 45 14.98 -8.84 -0.42
CA LYS A 45 15.29 -10.08 -1.16
C LYS A 45 14.01 -10.84 -1.57
N PRO A 46 13.99 -11.49 -2.74
CA PRO A 46 14.96 -11.39 -3.85
C PRO A 46 14.88 -10.09 -4.64
N TYR A 47 13.81 -9.31 -4.46
CA TYR A 47 13.58 -8.04 -5.17
C TYR A 47 13.41 -6.90 -4.17
N LYS A 48 13.91 -5.72 -4.54
CA LYS A 48 13.67 -4.47 -3.82
C LYS A 48 12.27 -3.97 -4.11
N ARG A 49 11.37 -4.11 -3.13
CA ARG A 49 9.97 -3.69 -3.24
C ARG A 49 9.49 -3.10 -1.93
N VAL A 50 8.78 -1.99 -2.03
CA VAL A 50 7.91 -1.50 -0.95
C VAL A 50 6.49 -1.95 -1.24
N ARG A 51 5.78 -2.37 -0.19
CA ARG A 51 4.34 -2.58 -0.21
C ARG A 51 3.69 -1.67 0.83
N VAL A 52 2.54 -1.12 0.46
CA VAL A 52 1.66 -0.40 1.37
C VAL A 52 0.37 -1.19 1.47
N ASN A 53 -0.15 -1.39 2.68
CA ASN A 53 -1.46 -1.99 2.87
C ASN A 53 -2.28 -1.20 3.88
N PHE A 54 -3.59 -1.17 3.62
CA PHE A 54 -4.61 -0.84 4.59
C PHE A 54 -5.40 -2.12 4.89
N THR A 55 -5.55 -2.46 6.16
CA THR A 55 -6.27 -3.67 6.59
C THR A 55 -7.17 -3.39 7.78
N VAL A 56 -8.27 -4.13 7.89
CA VAL A 56 -9.08 -4.25 9.11
C VAL A 56 -9.28 -5.73 9.39
N VAL A 57 -9.00 -6.16 10.61
CA VAL A 57 -9.15 -7.57 11.04
C VAL A 57 -10.29 -7.67 12.04
N GLN A 58 -11.24 -8.58 11.81
CA GLN A 58 -12.40 -8.81 12.66
C GLN A 58 -12.85 -10.27 12.63
N SER A 59 -13.43 -10.74 13.73
CA SER A 59 -14.15 -12.02 13.77
C SER A 59 -15.50 -11.94 13.03
N CYS A 60 -16.21 -10.82 13.14
CA CYS A 60 -17.43 -10.56 12.38
C CYS A 60 -17.10 -10.23 10.91
N ARG A 61 -17.25 -11.24 10.05
CA ARG A 61 -16.97 -11.10 8.62
C ARG A 61 -17.98 -10.18 7.92
N GLU A 62 -19.21 -10.06 8.41
CA GLU A 62 -20.22 -9.18 7.81
C GLU A 62 -19.74 -7.72 7.77
N VAL A 63 -19.12 -7.22 8.84
CA VAL A 63 -18.56 -5.85 8.89
C VAL A 63 -17.48 -5.66 7.82
N LEU A 64 -16.64 -6.67 7.56
CA LEU A 64 -15.59 -6.60 6.54
C LEU A 64 -16.17 -6.61 5.12
N ASN A 65 -17.25 -7.35 4.90
CA ASN A 65 -17.98 -7.32 3.62
C ASN A 65 -18.69 -5.97 3.41
N GLU A 66 -19.21 -5.35 4.47
CA GLU A 66 -19.74 -3.99 4.45
C GLU A 66 -18.64 -2.97 4.12
N LEU A 67 -17.42 -3.13 4.64
CA LEU A 67 -16.28 -2.28 4.24
C LEU A 67 -15.95 -2.41 2.75
N LYS A 68 -15.88 -3.66 2.24
CA LYS A 68 -15.64 -3.91 0.81
C LYS A 68 -16.69 -3.22 -0.06
N THR A 69 -17.94 -3.29 0.37
CA THR A 69 -19.08 -2.64 -0.28
C THR A 69 -18.96 -1.12 -0.20
N PHE A 70 -18.74 -0.57 0.99
CA PHE A 70 -18.62 0.86 1.25
C PHE A 70 -17.52 1.51 0.40
N PHE A 71 -16.33 0.92 0.38
CA PHE A 71 -15.21 1.43 -0.42
C PHE A 71 -15.28 1.03 -1.89
N SER A 72 -16.22 0.14 -2.26
CA SER A 72 -16.29 -0.47 -3.59
C SER A 72 -14.97 -1.08 -4.08
N CYS A 73 -14.11 -1.51 -3.14
CA CYS A 73 -12.78 -2.03 -3.42
C CYS A 73 -12.28 -2.92 -2.28
N GLY A 74 -11.11 -3.53 -2.48
CA GLY A 74 -10.49 -4.42 -1.49
C GLY A 74 -11.06 -5.84 -1.48
N ASN A 75 -10.41 -6.69 -0.71
CA ASN A 75 -10.73 -8.11 -0.61
C ASN A 75 -10.83 -8.54 0.84
N VAL A 76 -11.70 -9.52 1.10
CA VAL A 76 -11.90 -10.13 2.43
C VAL A 76 -11.35 -11.55 2.38
N TYR A 77 -10.45 -11.87 3.30
CA TYR A 77 -9.78 -13.15 3.41
C TYR A 77 -10.02 -13.76 4.78
N ASP A 78 -10.26 -15.07 4.83
CA ASP A 78 -10.22 -15.81 6.10
C ASP A 78 -8.77 -15.95 6.57
N LEU A 79 -8.57 -15.84 7.87
CA LEU A 79 -7.28 -16.07 8.51
C LEU A 79 -7.26 -17.48 9.12
N PRO A 80 -6.07 -18.02 9.46
CA PRO A 80 -5.96 -19.26 10.21
C PRO A 80 -6.57 -19.20 11.63
N SER A 81 -6.67 -17.98 12.19
CA SER A 81 -7.44 -17.73 13.40
C SER A 81 -8.95 -17.69 13.08
N ASN A 82 -9.82 -17.70 14.10
CA ASN A 82 -11.26 -17.52 13.92
C ASN A 82 -11.63 -16.04 13.59
N ALA A 83 -10.92 -15.45 12.62
CA ALA A 83 -11.07 -14.08 12.18
C ALA A 83 -10.89 -13.97 10.66
N SER A 84 -11.36 -12.86 10.12
CA SER A 84 -11.22 -12.46 8.73
C SER A 84 -10.48 -11.12 8.63
N ARG A 85 -9.98 -10.80 7.43
CA ARG A 85 -9.26 -9.56 7.14
C ARG A 85 -9.78 -8.92 5.86
N PHE A 86 -10.24 -7.68 5.96
CA PHE A 86 -10.34 -6.77 4.82
C PHE A 86 -8.96 -6.21 4.50
N GLN A 87 -8.57 -6.18 3.22
CA GLN A 87 -7.28 -5.67 2.78
C GLN A 87 -7.34 -4.95 1.44
N VAL A 88 -6.64 -3.83 1.36
CA VAL A 88 -6.32 -3.09 0.14
C VAL A 88 -4.80 -2.88 0.07
N GLU A 89 -4.18 -3.31 -1.03
CA GLU A 89 -2.71 -3.22 -1.21
C GLU A 89 -2.29 -2.58 -2.55
N ASN A 90 -3.23 -2.33 -3.45
CA ASN A 90 -2.93 -1.66 -4.71
C ASN A 90 -2.82 -0.15 -4.47
N VAL A 91 -1.69 0.44 -4.85
CA VAL A 91 -1.38 1.87 -4.64
C VAL A 91 -2.40 2.78 -5.33
N ASP A 92 -2.81 2.47 -6.54
CA ASP A 92 -3.81 3.28 -7.27
C ASP A 92 -5.18 3.19 -6.61
N ILE A 93 -5.57 2.02 -6.09
CA ILE A 93 -6.82 1.87 -5.34
C ILE A 93 -6.74 2.64 -4.01
N LEU A 94 -5.61 2.55 -3.30
CA LEU A 94 -5.40 3.30 -2.06
C LEU A 94 -5.55 4.81 -2.29
N LEU A 95 -4.94 5.35 -3.34
CA LEU A 95 -5.00 6.78 -3.64
C LEU A 95 -6.36 7.24 -4.19
N ASN A 96 -7.00 6.45 -5.04
CA ASN A 96 -8.22 6.89 -5.75
C ASN A 96 -9.53 6.55 -5.04
N TYR A 97 -9.55 5.52 -4.18
CA TYR A 97 -10.77 5.04 -3.53
C TYR A 97 -10.71 5.18 -2.01
N ILE A 98 -9.58 4.81 -1.38
CA ILE A 98 -9.45 4.85 0.08
C ILE A 98 -9.17 6.27 0.58
N LYS A 99 -8.16 6.94 0.02
CA LYS A 99 -7.73 8.29 0.43
C LYS A 99 -8.88 9.31 0.46
N PRO A 100 -9.75 9.43 -0.57
CA PRO A 100 -10.81 10.45 -0.59
C PRO A 100 -11.88 10.27 0.50
N VAL A 101 -12.05 9.04 1.00
CA VAL A 101 -12.91 8.76 2.16
C VAL A 101 -12.18 9.11 3.45
N LEU A 102 -10.96 8.59 3.63
CA LEU A 102 -10.21 8.72 4.88
C LEU A 102 -9.80 10.17 5.16
N ASP A 103 -9.61 11.00 4.12
CA ASP A 103 -9.39 12.44 4.26
C ASP A 103 -10.57 13.17 4.95
N LYS A 104 -11.76 12.57 4.97
CA LYS A 104 -12.96 13.11 5.64
C LYS A 104 -13.10 12.61 7.07
N LEU A 105 -12.29 11.64 7.49
CA LEU A 105 -12.38 11.02 8.80
C LEU A 105 -11.49 11.76 9.80
N LYS A 106 -11.97 11.90 11.04
CA LYS A 106 -11.16 12.28 12.18
C LYS A 106 -10.75 11.03 12.95
N LEU A 107 -9.56 10.50 12.64
CA LEU A 107 -8.96 9.42 13.43
C LEU A 107 -8.35 10.01 14.70
N ASN A 108 -8.72 9.47 15.86
CA ASN A 108 -8.35 9.97 17.18
C ASN A 108 -7.08 9.33 17.72
N THR A 109 -6.59 8.26 17.08
CA THR A 109 -5.37 7.56 17.51
C THR A 109 -4.17 7.90 16.63
N TYR A 110 -3.01 7.30 16.96
CA TYR A 110 -1.80 7.35 16.14
C TYR A 110 -1.98 6.79 14.71
N LYS A 111 -3.13 6.17 14.41
CA LYS A 111 -3.46 5.71 13.06
C LYS A 111 -3.68 6.87 12.08
N SER A 112 -3.99 8.07 12.55
CA SER A 112 -3.96 9.30 11.74
C SER A 112 -2.57 9.53 11.12
N GLU A 113 -1.52 9.53 11.95
CA GLU A 113 -0.13 9.65 11.51
C GLU A 113 0.26 8.50 10.56
N MET A 114 -0.11 7.26 10.91
CA MET A 114 0.20 6.10 10.06
C MET A 114 -0.50 6.15 8.69
N TYR A 115 -1.75 6.63 8.65
CA TYR A 115 -2.49 6.87 7.42
C TYR A 115 -1.75 7.89 6.53
N LEU A 116 -1.37 9.04 7.09
CA LEU A 116 -0.66 10.08 6.35
C LEU A 116 0.66 9.57 5.76
N ILE A 117 1.43 8.81 6.55
CA ILE A 117 2.67 8.18 6.07
C ILE A 117 2.38 7.20 4.94
N ALA A 118 1.38 6.33 5.11
CA ALA A 118 1.02 5.35 4.09
C ALA A 118 0.61 6.02 2.77
N MET A 119 -0.18 7.09 2.82
CA MET A 119 -0.58 7.86 1.63
C MET A 119 0.62 8.56 1.01
N LYS A 120 1.51 9.15 1.82
CA LYS A 120 2.72 9.79 1.30
C LYS A 120 3.64 8.80 0.58
N VAL A 121 3.77 7.60 1.13
CA VAL A 121 4.52 6.52 0.49
C VAL A 121 3.85 6.06 -0.81
N CYS A 122 2.53 5.99 -0.86
CA CYS A 122 1.79 5.69 -2.09
C CYS A 122 2.08 6.73 -3.18
N GLU A 123 2.08 8.03 -2.85
CA GLU A 123 2.44 9.10 -3.78
C GLU A 123 3.87 8.94 -4.31
N ILE A 124 4.84 8.68 -3.44
CA ILE A 124 6.24 8.45 -3.83
C ILE A 124 6.35 7.25 -4.78
N ILE A 125 5.65 6.15 -4.48
CA ILE A 125 5.63 4.97 -5.34
C ILE A 125 5.04 5.32 -6.72
N LYS A 126 3.97 6.12 -6.76
CA LYS A 126 3.32 6.50 -8.02
C LYS A 126 4.22 7.39 -8.88
N LEU A 127 4.95 8.32 -8.25
CA LEU A 127 5.79 9.31 -8.94
C LEU A 127 7.18 8.78 -9.30
N LYS A 128 7.85 8.09 -8.37
CA LYS A 128 9.27 7.68 -8.47
C LYS A 128 9.45 6.16 -8.64
N GLY A 129 8.36 5.39 -8.58
CA GLY A 129 8.40 3.92 -8.61
C GLY A 129 8.80 3.28 -7.28
N ASN A 130 8.61 1.96 -7.18
CA ASN A 130 8.80 1.19 -5.94
C ASN A 130 10.07 0.30 -5.92
N LYS A 131 10.99 0.49 -6.87
CA LYS A 131 12.20 -0.33 -7.03
C LYS A 131 13.51 0.47 -7.03
N SER A 132 13.45 1.79 -7.19
CA SER A 132 14.66 2.63 -7.23
C SER A 132 15.25 2.78 -5.84
N ASN A 133 16.58 2.81 -5.71
CA ASN A 133 17.20 2.98 -4.41
C ASN A 133 16.87 4.33 -3.77
N ASP A 134 16.78 5.38 -4.57
CA ASP A 134 16.49 6.72 -4.07
C ASP A 134 15.08 6.79 -3.50
N SER A 135 14.08 6.27 -4.23
CA SER A 135 12.71 6.19 -3.72
C SER A 135 12.60 5.28 -2.49
N LEU A 136 13.36 4.18 -2.44
CA LEU A 136 13.39 3.29 -1.28
C LEU A 136 14.01 3.96 -0.05
N LYS A 137 15.12 4.69 -0.20
CA LYS A 137 15.76 5.42 0.90
C LYS A 137 14.83 6.48 1.48
N GLU A 138 14.18 7.25 0.62
CA GLU A 138 13.19 8.26 1.01
C GLU A 138 12.00 7.63 1.77
N ILE A 139 11.47 6.51 1.27
CA ILE A 139 10.38 5.78 1.94
C ILE A 139 10.85 5.19 3.29
N ILE A 140 12.08 4.68 3.37
CA ILE A 140 12.67 4.18 4.63
C ILE A 140 12.74 5.31 5.64
N GLU A 141 13.23 6.49 5.26
CA GLU A 141 13.32 7.67 6.13
C GLU A 141 11.96 8.02 6.73
N LEU A 142 10.95 8.16 5.87
CA LEU A 142 9.57 8.46 6.28
C LEU A 142 8.99 7.38 7.21
N ALA A 143 9.19 6.11 6.88
CA ALA A 143 8.57 5.00 7.60
C ALA A 143 9.24 4.69 8.95
N TYR A 144 10.53 5.02 9.12
CA TYR A 144 11.28 4.74 10.35
C TYR A 144 11.32 5.91 11.32
N ASN A 145 11.27 7.15 10.84
CA ASN A 145 11.34 8.33 11.72
C ASN A 145 10.03 8.61 12.47
N SER A 146 8.94 7.94 12.13
CA SER A 146 7.68 8.05 12.87
C SER A 146 7.72 7.25 14.18
N ASN A 147 7.23 7.89 15.24
CA ASN A 147 7.46 7.49 16.63
C ASN A 147 6.97 6.07 16.99
N LYS A 148 6.03 5.50 16.21
CA LYS A 148 5.47 4.14 16.44
C LYS A 148 5.70 3.12 15.33
N LEU A 149 5.86 3.52 14.06
CA LEU A 149 6.16 2.55 12.99
C LEU A 149 7.59 2.03 13.10
N GLY A 150 8.57 2.88 13.46
CA GLY A 150 9.97 2.47 13.58
C GLY A 150 10.21 1.48 14.74
N LYS A 151 9.66 1.77 15.92
CA LYS A 151 9.97 1.06 17.18
C LYS A 151 9.54 -0.40 17.23
N ARG A 152 8.52 -0.80 16.46
CA ARG A 152 8.02 -2.18 16.42
C ARG A 152 8.59 -3.01 15.26
N ARG A 153 9.46 -2.42 14.43
CA ARG A 153 10.08 -3.16 13.32
C ARG A 153 11.15 -4.09 13.87
N ARG A 154 11.19 -5.30 13.30
CA ARG A 154 12.17 -6.34 13.65
C ARG A 154 13.61 -5.98 13.25
N ILE A 155 13.77 -5.10 12.27
CA ILE A 155 15.05 -4.72 11.65
C ILE A 155 15.21 -3.22 11.88
N SER A 156 16.40 -2.77 12.27
CA SER A 156 16.67 -1.34 12.44
C SER A 156 16.74 -0.62 11.09
N LYS A 157 16.65 0.71 11.11
CA LYS A 157 16.79 1.54 9.92
C LYS A 157 18.15 1.32 9.26
N GLU A 158 19.21 1.33 10.06
CA GLU A 158 20.60 1.16 9.66
C GLU A 158 20.81 -0.23 9.05
N GLU A 159 20.27 -1.27 9.69
CA GLU A 159 20.36 -2.64 9.18
C GLU A 159 19.62 -2.78 7.84
N LEU A 160 18.47 -2.12 7.67
CA LEU A 160 17.71 -2.13 6.42
C LEU A 160 18.45 -1.40 5.29
N LEU A 161 19.03 -0.23 5.57
CA LEU A 161 19.85 0.53 4.62
C LEU A 161 21.09 -0.27 4.20
N ALA A 162 21.80 -0.89 5.16
CA ALA A 162 22.94 -1.75 4.85
C ALA A 162 22.55 -2.98 4.01
N LYS A 163 21.33 -3.51 4.17
CA LYS A 163 20.81 -4.59 3.31
C LYS A 163 20.53 -4.11 1.89
N LEU A 164 20.04 -2.88 1.74
CA LEU A 164 19.77 -2.26 0.44
C LEU A 164 21.07 -2.08 -0.36
N GLU A 165 22.13 -1.56 0.28
CA GLU A 165 23.45 -1.31 -0.34
C GLU A 165 24.16 -2.61 -0.75
N ARG A 166 24.17 -3.63 0.13
CA ARG A 166 24.78 -4.94 -0.19
C ARG A 166 24.20 -5.57 -1.45
N GLN A 167 22.91 -5.39 -1.69
CA GLN A 167 22.25 -5.91 -2.88
C GLN A 167 22.67 -5.16 -4.15
N ASP A 168 22.89 -3.85 -4.09
CA ASP A 168 23.39 -3.08 -5.23
C ASP A 168 24.77 -3.54 -5.65
N ASN A 169 25.68 -3.71 -4.70
CA ASN A 169 27.03 -4.20 -4.98
C ASN A 169 27.01 -5.62 -5.60
N SER A 170 26.06 -6.47 -5.16
CA SER A 170 25.86 -7.80 -5.77
C SER A 170 25.30 -7.73 -7.20
N ILE A 171 24.40 -6.79 -7.49
CA ILE A 171 23.85 -6.60 -8.85
C ILE A 171 24.95 -6.04 -9.78
N MET A 172 25.71 -5.05 -9.32
CA MET A 172 26.81 -4.44 -10.09
C MET A 172 27.91 -5.44 -10.42
N SER A 173 28.35 -6.26 -9.44
CA SER A 173 29.36 -7.30 -9.68
C SER A 173 28.89 -8.39 -10.65
N LYS A 174 27.61 -8.76 -10.65
CA LYS A 174 27.03 -9.67 -11.66
C LYS A 174 26.94 -9.03 -13.04
N GLY A 175 26.56 -7.75 -13.11
CA GLY A 175 26.52 -6.98 -14.35
C GLY A 175 27.89 -6.91 -15.02
N LEU A 176 28.94 -6.52 -14.27
CA LEU A 176 30.31 -6.46 -14.78
C LEU A 176 30.81 -7.80 -15.33
N LYS A 177 30.53 -8.92 -14.65
CA LYS A 177 30.89 -10.26 -15.15
C LYS A 177 30.24 -10.63 -16.49
N ASN A 178 29.10 -10.02 -16.83
CA ASN A 178 28.41 -10.28 -18.10
C ASN A 178 28.92 -9.40 -19.26
N TYR A 179 29.62 -8.29 -18.99
CA TYR A 179 30.21 -7.43 -20.04
C TYR A 179 31.62 -7.85 -20.44
N TYR A 180 32.37 -8.52 -19.56
CA TYR A 180 33.65 -9.12 -19.88
C TYR A 180 33.46 -10.59 -20.25
N LEU A 181 33.13 -10.86 -21.53
CA LEU A 181 33.50 -12.07 -22.31
C LEU A 181 32.63 -12.16 -23.59
N PRO A 182 33.16 -11.68 -24.72
CA PRO A 182 33.44 -12.59 -25.82
C PRO A 182 34.96 -12.72 -25.92
N LYS A 183 35.48 -13.95 -25.78
CA LYS A 183 36.88 -14.22 -26.11
C LYS A 183 37.07 -13.81 -27.57
N LEU A 184 37.89 -12.80 -27.81
CA LEU A 184 38.38 -12.47 -29.14
C LEU A 184 39.28 -13.65 -29.54
N ASP A 185 38.74 -14.59 -30.31
CA ASP A 185 39.53 -15.66 -30.94
C ASP A 185 40.43 -15.02 -32.00
N LEU A 186 41.56 -14.46 -31.56
CA LEU A 186 42.69 -14.12 -32.41
C LEU A 186 43.30 -15.43 -32.93
N LYS A 187 42.71 -15.99 -33.98
CA LYS A 187 43.41 -16.94 -34.84
C LYS A 187 44.49 -16.17 -35.60
N LEU A 188 45.71 -16.19 -35.04
CA LEU A 188 46.94 -15.86 -35.75
C LEU A 188 47.05 -16.82 -36.93
N LYS A 189 46.91 -16.27 -38.15
CA LYS A 189 47.31 -16.95 -39.39
C LYS A 189 48.84 -17.06 -39.37
N VAL A 190 49.35 -18.28 -39.40
CA VAL A 190 50.70 -18.63 -39.88
C VAL A 190 50.49 -19.45 -41.15
#